data_AF-A0A0H1BAV7-F1
#
_entry.id   AF-A0A0H1BAV7-F1
#
_cell.length_a   1.000
_cell.length_b   1.000
_cell.length_c   1.000
_cell.angle_alpha   90.00
_cell.angle_beta   90.00
_cell.angle_gamma   90.00
#
_symmetry.space_group_name_H-M   'P 1'
#
loop_
_entity.id
_entity.type
_entity.pdbx_description
1 polymer ?
#
loop_
_entity_poly.entity_id
_entity_poly.type
_entity_poly.pdbx_seq_one_letter_code
_entity_poly.pdbx_strand_id
1 'polypeptide(L)'
;MPSVSYHRINPLSSIYILFVNTATVLGRWNTLTNIMINAVLVFNNSGQPRLTKFYTQLDTQTQQSLIAQIYNLVSQRPSSACNFLPLPPLLAQGASSNTSNTSFSDAPTQITYRTYATLSFILISTSTESPLALIDLIQVFVEALDRLFENVCELDLIFGFETMHAVLGEMIVGGVVVETNLERIVQGVKSQEGSKGKRRAVEAGSGAIGRAGIPGLGVPWR
;
A
#
# COMPACT_ATOMS: atom_id res chain seq x y z
N MET A 1 4.51 -39.68 -13.30
CA MET A 1 3.30 -39.11 -12.66
C MET A 1 3.76 -38.08 -11.63
N PRO A 2 3.58 -36.77 -11.84
CA PRO A 2 3.87 -35.80 -10.79
C PRO A 2 2.59 -35.52 -9.99
N SER A 3 2.68 -35.73 -8.68
CA SER A 3 1.63 -35.46 -7.71
C SER A 3 1.46 -33.95 -7.52
N VAL A 4 0.30 -33.41 -7.89
CA VAL A 4 -0.06 -32.00 -7.67
C VAL A 4 -0.45 -31.81 -6.22
N SER A 5 0.39 -31.08 -5.48
CA SER A 5 0.11 -30.67 -4.11
C SER A 5 -0.94 -29.56 -4.12
N TYR A 6 -2.17 -29.85 -3.67
CA TYR A 6 -3.22 -28.86 -3.48
C TYR A 6 -2.90 -28.04 -2.22
N HIS A 7 -2.33 -26.84 -2.41
CA HIS A 7 -2.31 -25.84 -1.35
C HIS A 7 -3.75 -25.42 -1.02
N ARG A 8 -4.10 -25.50 0.26
CA ARG A 8 -5.38 -25.11 0.83
C ARG A 8 -5.61 -23.61 0.59
N ILE A 9 -6.34 -23.27 -0.47
CA ILE A 9 -6.77 -21.89 -0.76
C ILE A 9 -7.82 -21.50 0.29
N ASN A 10 -7.60 -20.37 0.97
CA ASN A 10 -8.56 -19.84 1.94
C ASN A 10 -9.92 -19.59 1.25
N PRO A 11 -11.05 -19.92 1.89
CA PRO A 11 -12.38 -19.80 1.27
C PRO A 11 -12.72 -18.37 0.85
N LEU A 12 -12.17 -17.36 1.54
CA LEU A 12 -12.31 -15.94 1.19
C LEU A 12 -11.59 -15.58 -0.12
N SER A 13 -10.44 -16.19 -0.40
CA SER A 13 -9.69 -16.01 -1.66
C SER A 13 -10.45 -16.61 -2.85
N SER A 14 -11.14 -17.73 -2.63
CA SER A 14 -11.92 -18.43 -3.66
C SER A 14 -13.18 -17.64 -4.04
N ILE A 15 -13.83 -17.01 -3.05
CA ILE A 15 -14.96 -16.09 -3.27
C ILE A 15 -14.53 -14.86 -4.08
N TYR A 16 -13.37 -14.28 -3.78
CA TYR A 16 -12.83 -13.16 -4.53
C TYR A 16 -12.52 -13.51 -5.99
N ILE A 17 -11.89 -14.67 -6.24
CA ILE A 17 -11.56 -15.14 -7.60
C ILE A 17 -12.82 -15.45 -8.42
N LEU A 18 -13.86 -16.01 -7.80
CA LEU A 18 -15.16 -16.26 -8.45
C LEU A 18 -15.88 -14.95 -8.78
N PHE A 19 -15.83 -13.95 -7.90
CA PHE A 19 -16.48 -12.66 -8.13
C PHE A 19 -15.77 -11.86 -9.24
N VAL A 20 -14.44 -11.86 -9.28
CA VAL A 20 -13.64 -11.22 -10.33
C VAL A 20 -13.89 -11.87 -11.69
N ASN A 21 -13.96 -13.21 -11.79
CA ASN A 21 -14.24 -13.89 -13.06
C ASN A 21 -15.67 -13.62 -13.58
N THR A 22 -16.63 -13.41 -12.68
CA THR A 22 -18.01 -13.07 -13.08
C THR A 22 -18.10 -11.63 -13.61
N ALA A 23 -17.31 -10.70 -13.04
CA ALA A 23 -17.24 -9.31 -13.49
C ALA A 23 -16.59 -9.14 -14.88
N THR A 24 -15.65 -10.02 -15.25
CA THR A 24 -15.03 -10.09 -16.59
C THR A 24 -16.06 -10.25 -17.71
N VAL A 25 -17.16 -10.97 -17.45
CA VAL A 25 -18.19 -11.28 -18.46
C VAL A 25 -19.12 -10.10 -18.75
N LEU A 26 -19.18 -9.09 -17.87
CA LEU A 26 -20.16 -7.98 -17.95
C LEU A 26 -19.58 -6.63 -18.36
N GLY A 27 -18.29 -6.54 -18.68
CA GLY A 27 -17.68 -5.31 -19.24
C GLY A 27 -17.74 -4.07 -18.34
N ARG A 28 -18.06 -4.24 -17.04
CA ARG A 28 -18.23 -3.15 -16.06
C ARG A 28 -17.12 -3.21 -15.00
N TRP A 29 -15.89 -2.98 -15.45
CA TRP A 29 -14.67 -3.15 -14.65
C TRP A 29 -14.47 -2.09 -13.54
N ASN A 30 -15.22 -0.99 -13.55
CA ASN A 30 -14.94 0.17 -12.69
C ASN A 30 -15.88 0.33 -11.47
N THR A 31 -16.74 -0.64 -11.14
CA THR A 31 -17.81 -0.38 -10.14
C THR A 31 -18.07 -1.51 -9.15
N LEU A 32 -17.18 -2.49 -8.99
CA LEU A 32 -17.43 -3.63 -8.09
C LEU A 32 -16.31 -3.96 -7.10
N THR A 33 -15.22 -3.19 -7.06
CA THR A 33 -14.33 -3.23 -5.90
C THR A 33 -14.82 -2.17 -4.92
N ASN A 34 -15.55 -2.59 -3.89
CA ASN A 34 -15.78 -1.76 -2.71
C ASN A 34 -14.40 -1.58 -2.04
N ILE A 35 -13.64 -0.57 -2.50
CA ILE A 35 -12.32 -0.26 -1.97
C ILE A 35 -12.56 0.42 -0.64
N MET A 36 -12.28 -0.30 0.44
CA MET A 36 -12.55 0.12 1.81
C MET A 36 -11.51 1.15 2.30
N ILE A 37 -10.25 0.97 1.92
CA ILE A 37 -9.15 1.90 2.17
C ILE A 37 -8.70 2.54 0.86
N ASN A 38 -8.90 3.84 0.71
CA ASN A 38 -8.59 4.58 -0.51
C ASN A 38 -7.13 5.01 -0.58
N ALA A 39 -6.53 5.37 0.56
CA ALA A 39 -5.13 5.78 0.61
C ALA A 39 -4.50 5.59 1.99
N VAL A 40 -3.18 5.40 1.99
CA VAL A 40 -2.32 5.37 3.17
C VAL A 40 -1.19 6.36 2.95
N LEU A 41 -1.02 7.29 3.89
CA LEU A 41 -0.09 8.39 3.79
C LEU A 41 0.73 8.52 5.09
N VAL A 42 2.00 8.87 4.97
CA VAL A 42 2.86 9.22 6.10
C VAL A 42 3.60 10.51 5.77
N PHE A 43 3.49 11.51 6.64
CA PHE A 43 4.19 12.78 6.51
C PHE A 43 4.95 13.12 7.78
N ASN A 44 5.98 13.94 7.65
CA ASN A 44 6.62 14.55 8.80
C ASN A 44 5.93 15.86 9.23
N ASN A 45 6.39 16.44 10.33
CA ASN A 45 5.94 17.74 10.84
C ASN A 45 6.28 18.94 9.93
N SER A 46 7.00 18.73 8.83
CA SER A 46 7.31 19.75 7.81
C SER A 46 6.46 19.59 6.53
N GLY A 47 5.56 18.60 6.49
CA GLY A 47 4.70 18.33 5.34
C GLY A 47 5.36 17.52 4.22
N GLN A 48 6.55 16.97 4.46
CA GLN A 48 7.21 16.09 3.50
C GLN A 48 6.62 14.68 3.57
N PRO A 49 6.11 14.12 2.44
CA PRO A 49 5.69 12.73 2.39
C PRO A 49 6.88 11.79 2.57
N ARG A 50 6.72 10.81 3.47
CA ARG A 50 7.59 9.64 3.61
C ARG A 50 6.98 8.41 2.96
N LEU A 51 5.65 8.33 2.92
CA LEU A 51 4.91 7.26 2.25
C LEU A 51 3.66 7.84 1.61
N THR A 52 3.42 7.49 0.35
CA THR A 52 2.16 7.82 -0.34
C THR A 52 1.69 6.62 -1.14
N LYS A 53 0.58 6.01 -0.71
CA LYS A 53 -0.03 4.89 -1.41
C LYS A 53 -1.51 5.18 -1.63
N PHE A 54 -1.90 5.36 -2.89
CA PHE A 54 -3.30 5.45 -3.30
C PHE A 54 -3.74 4.10 -3.89
N TYR A 55 -4.89 3.60 -3.43
CA TYR A 55 -5.55 2.41 -3.97
C TYR A 55 -6.64 2.77 -4.98
N THR A 56 -7.16 4.00 -4.92
CA THR A 56 -8.01 4.57 -5.97
C THR A 56 -7.17 5.27 -7.03
N GLN A 57 -7.62 5.17 -8.29
CA GLN A 57 -7.00 5.91 -9.38
C GLN A 57 -7.41 7.39 -9.28
N LEU A 58 -6.47 8.23 -8.88
CA LEU A 58 -6.62 9.68 -8.82
C LEU A 58 -5.55 10.32 -9.70
N ASP A 59 -5.89 11.43 -10.36
CA ASP A 59 -4.90 12.22 -11.09
C ASP A 59 -3.85 12.81 -10.14
N THR A 60 -2.62 12.93 -10.63
CA THR A 60 -1.45 13.42 -9.91
C THR A 60 -1.66 14.80 -9.29
N GLN A 61 -2.31 15.72 -10.00
CA GLN A 61 -2.63 17.06 -9.49
C GLN A 61 -3.59 16.99 -8.30
N THR A 62 -4.62 16.14 -8.40
CA THR A 62 -5.58 15.90 -7.32
C THR A 62 -4.90 15.25 -6.11
N GLN A 63 -4.00 14.29 -6.33
CA GLN A 63 -3.24 13.67 -5.25
C GLN A 63 -2.40 14.70 -4.49
N GLN A 64 -1.68 15.59 -5.19
CA GLN A 64 -0.86 16.62 -4.56
C GLN A 64 -1.70 17.63 -3.76
N SER A 65 -2.82 18.08 -4.32
CA SER A 65 -3.75 19.00 -3.64
C SER A 65 -4.34 18.36 -2.38
N LEU A 66 -4.72 17.08 -2.46
CA LEU A 66 -5.23 16.31 -1.34
C LEU A 66 -4.17 16.18 -0.24
N ILE A 67 -2.95 15.80 -0.59
CA ILE A 67 -1.82 15.67 0.35
C ILE A 67 -1.63 16.98 1.13
N ALA A 68 -1.59 18.12 0.43
CA ALA A 68 -1.40 19.42 1.06
C ALA A 68 -2.55 19.78 2.02
N GLN A 69 -3.80 19.50 1.63
CA GLN A 69 -4.97 19.75 2.48
C GLN A 69 -4.99 18.88 3.72
N ILE A 70 -4.71 17.59 3.58
CA ILE A 70 -4.65 16.67 4.73
C ILE A 70 -3.57 17.10 5.70
N TYR A 71 -2.38 17.47 5.19
CA TYR A 71 -1.31 17.97 6.04
C TYR A 71 -1.73 19.21 6.83
N ASN A 72 -2.38 20.18 6.19
CA ASN A 72 -2.86 21.39 6.89
C ASN A 72 -3.91 21.06 7.97
N LEU A 73 -4.80 20.11 7.71
CA LEU A 73 -5.82 19.68 8.68
C LEU A 73 -5.23 18.93 9.88
N VAL A 74 -4.20 18.12 9.67
CA VAL A 74 -3.58 17.31 10.73
C VAL A 74 -2.57 18.13 11.54
N SER A 75 -1.74 18.96 10.90
CA SER A 75 -0.65 19.70 11.55
C SER A 75 -1.11 20.78 12.53
N GLN A 76 -2.29 21.38 12.28
CA GLN A 76 -2.82 22.46 13.12
C GLN A 76 -3.60 21.95 14.35
N ARG A 77 -3.80 20.63 14.48
CA ARG A 77 -4.66 20.07 15.53
C ARG A 77 -3.89 19.82 16.83
N PRO A 78 -4.48 20.15 18.00
CA PRO A 78 -3.88 19.82 19.28
C PRO A 78 -3.93 18.32 19.55
N SER A 79 -3.02 17.82 20.39
CA SER A 79 -2.91 16.40 20.75
C SER A 79 -4.14 15.83 21.49
N SER A 80 -4.98 16.69 22.06
CA SER A 80 -6.24 16.33 22.72
C SER A 80 -7.42 16.18 21.75
N ALA A 81 -7.25 16.56 20.48
CA ALA A 81 -8.30 16.46 19.47
C ALA A 81 -8.50 15.00 19.03
N CYS A 82 -9.69 14.69 18.50
CA CYS A 82 -9.97 13.33 18.03
C CYS A 82 -9.08 12.90 16.85
N ASN A 83 -8.89 11.59 16.68
CA ASN A 83 -8.09 11.00 15.60
C ASN A 83 -8.87 10.89 14.26
N PHE A 84 -10.06 11.49 14.20
CA PHE A 84 -11.01 11.35 13.11
C PHE A 84 -11.32 12.71 12.49
N LEU A 85 -11.27 12.77 11.17
CA LEU A 85 -11.45 13.98 10.38
C LEU A 85 -12.40 13.69 9.21
N PRO A 86 -13.39 14.55 8.94
CA PRO A 86 -14.16 14.44 7.71
C PRO A 86 -13.26 14.71 6.50
N LEU A 87 -13.53 14.06 5.37
CA LEU A 87 -12.71 14.27 4.18
C LEU A 87 -12.85 15.69 3.60
N PRO A 88 -11.77 16.31 3.09
CA PRO A 88 -11.84 17.57 2.38
C PRO A 88 -12.80 17.52 1.17
N PRO A 89 -13.53 18.62 0.88
CA PRO A 89 -14.57 18.67 -0.15
C PRO A 89 -14.13 18.25 -1.56
N LEU A 90 -12.84 18.37 -1.90
CA LEU A 90 -12.35 18.02 -3.24
C LEU A 90 -12.58 16.56 -3.64
N LEU A 91 -12.71 15.66 -2.66
CA LEU A 91 -13.12 14.27 -2.90
C LEU A 91 -14.61 14.02 -2.68
N ALA A 92 -15.29 14.87 -1.90
CA ALA A 92 -16.75 14.83 -1.76
C ALA A 92 -17.46 15.31 -3.05
N GLN A 93 -16.86 16.25 -3.79
CA GLN A 93 -17.43 16.80 -5.02
C GLN A 93 -17.54 15.77 -6.16
N GLY A 94 -16.64 14.77 -6.21
CA GLY A 94 -16.74 13.63 -7.14
C GLY A 94 -17.81 12.60 -6.74
N ALA A 95 -18.29 12.66 -5.50
CA ALA A 95 -19.37 11.83 -4.95
C ALA A 95 -20.74 12.53 -4.98
N SER A 96 -20.77 13.83 -5.30
CA SER A 96 -21.96 14.68 -5.22
C SER A 96 -22.40 15.25 -6.58
N SER A 97 -22.31 14.46 -7.64
CA SER A 97 -23.03 14.73 -8.88
C SER A 97 -24.25 13.79 -9.00
N ASN A 98 -25.39 14.25 -8.50
CA ASN A 98 -26.76 13.88 -8.94
C ASN A 98 -27.18 12.39 -8.92
N THR A 99 -26.99 11.64 -7.82
CA THR A 99 -27.79 10.41 -7.60
C THR A 99 -28.31 10.36 -6.18
N SER A 100 -29.54 10.82 -5.99
CA SER A 100 -30.27 10.86 -4.72
C SER A 100 -30.87 9.50 -4.31
N ASN A 101 -30.30 8.33 -4.68
CA ASN A 101 -30.95 7.02 -4.43
C ASN A 101 -30.01 5.79 -4.41
N THR A 102 -28.78 5.88 -3.89
CA THR A 102 -27.95 4.68 -3.62
C THR A 102 -27.36 4.71 -2.22
N SER A 103 -27.97 3.93 -1.32
CA SER A 103 -27.76 3.91 0.13
C SER A 103 -26.44 3.28 0.63
N PHE A 104 -25.41 3.19 -0.22
CA PHE A 104 -24.06 2.78 0.17
C PHE A 104 -23.06 3.58 -0.67
N SER A 105 -22.56 4.69 -0.14
CA SER A 105 -21.61 5.54 -0.84
C SER A 105 -20.21 4.92 -0.78
N ASP A 106 -19.69 4.44 -1.92
CA ASP A 106 -18.28 4.07 -2.14
C ASP A 106 -17.34 5.29 -2.12
N ALA A 107 -17.84 6.47 -1.71
CA ALA A 107 -17.07 7.69 -1.61
C ALA A 107 -16.17 7.65 -0.36
N PRO A 108 -14.91 8.10 -0.44
CA PRO A 108 -14.09 8.24 0.75
C PRO A 108 -14.74 9.28 1.68
N THR A 109 -15.00 8.89 2.92
CA THR A 109 -15.81 9.71 3.84
C THR A 109 -15.00 10.26 5.00
N GLN A 110 -13.93 9.55 5.39
CA GLN A 110 -13.25 9.82 6.65
C GLN A 110 -11.74 9.62 6.57
N ILE A 111 -11.04 10.51 7.25
CA ILE A 111 -9.60 10.45 7.52
C ILE A 111 -9.42 9.97 8.96
N THR A 112 -8.60 8.94 9.13
CA THR A 112 -8.16 8.46 10.45
C THR A 112 -6.65 8.66 10.53
N TYR A 113 -6.16 9.28 11.60
CA TYR A 113 -4.73 9.54 11.73
C TYR A 113 -4.22 9.30 13.14
N ARG A 114 -2.90 9.07 13.26
CA ARG A 114 -2.19 9.06 14.54
C ARG A 114 -0.75 9.54 14.34
N THR A 115 -0.28 10.35 15.26
CA THR A 115 1.09 10.89 15.24
C THR A 115 1.98 10.11 16.19
N TYR A 116 3.15 9.69 15.71
CA TYR A 116 4.23 9.08 16.48
C TYR A 116 5.49 9.91 16.30
N ALA A 117 5.99 10.49 17.39
CA ALA A 117 7.13 11.41 17.39
C ALA A 117 6.98 12.55 16.34
N THR A 118 7.74 12.51 15.26
CA THR A 118 7.76 13.53 14.18
C THR A 118 6.94 13.14 12.96
N LEU A 119 6.29 11.97 12.96
CA LEU A 119 5.57 11.40 11.82
C LEU A 119 4.08 11.24 12.11
N SER A 120 3.26 11.71 11.17
CA SER A 120 1.81 11.50 11.16
C SER A 120 1.46 10.40 10.15
N PHE A 121 0.83 9.35 10.64
CA PHE A 121 0.31 8.22 9.86
C PHE A 121 -1.17 8.43 9.62
N ILE A 122 -1.60 8.39 8.36
CA ILE A 122 -2.95 8.74 7.94
C ILE A 122 -3.51 7.66 7.02
N LEU A 123 -4.72 7.20 7.32
CA LEU A 123 -5.51 6.32 6.49
C LEU A 123 -6.77 7.06 6.03
N ILE A 124 -7.08 6.93 4.75
CA ILE A 124 -8.32 7.43 4.15
C ILE A 124 -9.19 6.22 3.84
N SER A 125 -10.40 6.19 4.39
CA SER A 125 -11.34 5.10 4.19
C SER A 125 -12.74 5.62 3.84
N THR A 126 -13.56 4.69 3.34
CA THR A 126 -15.01 4.85 3.23
C THR A 126 -15.68 4.65 4.59
N SER A 127 -16.99 4.89 4.67
CA SER A 127 -17.77 4.78 5.90
C SER A 127 -18.04 3.34 6.34
N THR A 128 -17.63 2.35 5.53
CA THR A 128 -17.80 0.93 5.83
C THR A 128 -16.77 0.44 6.85
N GLU A 129 -15.63 1.11 6.95
CA GLU A 129 -14.56 0.74 7.87
C GLU A 129 -14.71 1.38 9.24
N SER A 130 -14.40 0.61 10.27
CA SER A 130 -14.43 1.12 11.65
C SER A 130 -13.20 2.01 11.89
N PRO A 131 -13.37 3.28 12.27
CA PRO A 131 -12.25 4.18 12.51
C PRO A 131 -11.34 3.70 13.65
N LEU A 132 -11.88 2.98 14.65
CA LEU A 132 -11.07 2.40 15.72
C LEU A 132 -10.18 1.25 15.21
N ALA A 133 -10.71 0.40 14.34
CA ALA A 133 -9.93 -0.67 13.72
C ALA A 133 -8.77 -0.13 12.87
N LEU A 134 -8.96 1.02 12.21
CA LEU A 134 -7.90 1.69 11.45
C LEU A 134 -6.81 2.26 12.35
N ILE A 135 -7.12 2.73 13.56
CA ILE A 135 -6.11 3.15 14.53
C ILE A 135 -5.27 1.95 15.00
N ASP A 136 -5.92 0.82 15.28
CA ASP A 136 -5.22 -0.42 15.64
C ASP A 136 -4.35 -0.92 14.48
N LEU A 137 -4.83 -0.79 13.24
CA LEU A 137 -4.04 -1.11 12.05
C LEU A 137 -2.80 -0.22 11.92
N ILE A 138 -2.91 1.09 12.18
CA ILE A 138 -1.76 2.00 12.25
C ILE A 138 -0.77 1.54 13.33
N GLN A 139 -1.26 1.13 14.50
CA GLN A 139 -0.39 0.63 15.58
C GLN A 139 0.38 -0.62 15.14
N VAL A 140 -0.29 -1.61 14.54
CA VAL A 140 0.35 -2.82 14.01
C VAL A 140 1.39 -2.46 12.93
N PHE A 141 1.10 -1.48 12.08
CA PHE A 141 2.02 -1.02 11.05
C PHE A 141 3.30 -0.42 11.65
N VAL A 142 3.16 0.47 12.64
CA VAL A 142 4.30 1.08 13.33
C VAL A 142 5.10 0.04 14.11
N GLU A 143 4.45 -0.91 14.76
CA GLU A 143 5.14 -1.98 15.50
C GLU A 143 5.89 -2.95 14.57
N ALA A 144 5.33 -3.25 13.40
CA ALA A 144 6.02 -4.04 12.38
C ALA A 144 7.28 -3.34 11.84
N LEU A 145 7.21 -2.01 11.63
CA LEU A 145 8.37 -1.20 11.26
C LEU A 145 9.43 -1.20 12.36
N ASP A 146 9.04 -1.02 13.62
CA ASP A 146 9.95 -0.99 14.76
C ASP A 146 10.73 -2.31 14.92
N ARG A 147 10.07 -3.45 14.70
CA ARG A 147 10.72 -4.77 14.73
C ARG A 147 11.62 -5.07 13.54
N LEU A 148 11.41 -4.41 12.40
CA LEU A 148 12.23 -4.60 11.20
C LEU A 148 13.47 -3.70 11.20
N PHE A 149 13.38 -2.51 11.79
CA PHE A 149 14.48 -1.55 11.88
C PHE A 149 15.21 -1.54 13.23
N GLU A 150 14.75 -2.32 14.22
CA GLU A 150 15.33 -2.44 15.57
C GLU A 150 15.50 -1.07 16.28
N ASN A 151 14.37 -0.45 16.65
CA ASN A 151 14.23 0.94 17.13
C ASN A 151 14.16 1.95 15.99
N VAL A 152 13.03 1.91 15.26
CA VAL A 152 12.85 2.70 14.05
C VAL A 152 12.90 4.20 14.30
N CYS A 153 13.65 4.94 13.47
CA CYS A 153 13.58 6.40 13.41
C CYS A 153 13.12 6.91 12.04
N GLU A 154 12.76 8.20 11.94
CA GLU A 154 12.33 8.81 10.67
C GLU A 154 13.39 8.65 9.56
N LEU A 155 14.68 8.69 9.91
CA LEU A 155 15.77 8.58 8.95
C LEU A 155 15.83 7.18 8.32
N ASP A 156 15.61 6.14 9.12
CA ASP A 156 15.56 4.74 8.64
C ASP A 156 14.40 4.53 7.67
N LEU A 157 13.28 5.19 7.93
CA LEU A 157 12.11 5.17 7.07
C LEU A 157 12.34 5.88 5.72
N ILE A 158 13.18 6.91 5.70
CA ILE A 158 13.58 7.61 4.47
C ILE A 158 14.52 6.73 3.63
N PHE A 159 15.56 6.16 4.24
CA PHE A 159 16.54 5.34 3.52
C PHE A 159 16.01 3.93 3.20
N GLY A 160 15.16 3.38 4.07
CA GLY A 160 14.53 2.08 3.98
C GLY A 160 13.11 2.12 3.43
N PHE A 161 12.79 3.06 2.53
CA PHE A 161 11.45 3.24 1.98
C PHE A 161 10.91 1.95 1.31
N GLU A 162 11.77 1.14 0.68
CA GLU A 162 11.38 -0.13 0.08
C GLU A 162 10.79 -1.10 1.12
N THR A 163 11.42 -1.19 2.30
CA THR A 163 10.99 -2.05 3.40
C THR A 163 9.67 -1.55 3.96
N MET A 164 9.51 -0.24 4.12
CA MET A 164 8.23 0.35 4.56
C MET A 164 7.09 0.03 3.58
N HIS A 165 7.33 0.18 2.28
CA HIS A 165 6.34 -0.19 1.26
C HIS A 165 6.06 -1.70 1.23
N ALA A 166 7.05 -2.55 1.51
CA ALA A 166 6.87 -3.99 1.60
C ALA A 166 6.00 -4.38 2.80
N VAL A 167 6.22 -3.78 3.98
CA VAL A 167 5.36 -3.95 5.16
C VAL A 167 3.92 -3.56 4.83
N LEU A 168 3.73 -2.38 4.23
CA LEU A 168 2.39 -1.95 3.83
C LEU A 168 1.75 -2.94 2.84
N GLY A 169 2.54 -3.50 1.92
CA GLY A 169 2.08 -4.47 0.93
C GLY A 169 1.67 -5.82 1.51
N GLU A 170 2.27 -6.26 2.62
CA GLU A 170 1.83 -7.46 3.34
C GLU A 170 0.52 -7.19 4.13
N MET A 171 0.33 -5.96 4.61
CA MET A 171 -0.84 -5.59 5.41
C MET A 171 -2.08 -5.27 4.57
N ILE A 172 -1.92 -4.50 3.49
CA ILE A 172 -3.04 -3.94 2.71
C ILE A 172 -2.80 -4.11 1.21
N VAL A 173 -3.69 -4.85 0.55
CA VAL A 173 -3.65 -5.10 -0.89
C VAL A 173 -4.97 -4.66 -1.52
N GLY A 174 -4.90 -3.84 -2.57
CA GLY A 174 -6.10 -3.36 -3.27
C GLY A 174 -7.08 -2.56 -2.39
N GLY A 175 -6.58 -1.97 -1.29
CA GLY A 175 -7.40 -1.23 -0.33
C GLY A 175 -8.23 -2.11 0.62
N VAL A 176 -7.87 -3.39 0.74
CA VAL A 176 -8.43 -4.33 1.72
C VAL A 176 -7.32 -4.80 2.66
N VAL A 177 -7.62 -4.91 3.95
CA VAL A 177 -6.69 -5.44 4.95
C VAL A 177 -6.57 -6.95 4.78
N VAL A 178 -5.35 -7.44 4.55
CA VAL A 178 -5.06 -8.85 4.27
C VAL A 178 -4.47 -9.54 5.49
N GLU A 179 -3.55 -8.89 6.20
CA GLU A 179 -2.87 -9.47 7.36
C GLU A 179 -2.75 -8.44 8.49
N THR A 180 -2.98 -8.93 9.71
CA THR A 180 -2.92 -8.15 10.96
C THR A 180 -1.99 -8.80 11.98
N ASN A 181 -1.61 -10.06 11.78
CA ASN A 181 -0.65 -10.74 12.63
C ASN A 181 0.76 -10.23 12.32
N LEU A 182 1.35 -9.57 13.31
CA LEU A 182 2.65 -8.95 13.18
C LEU A 182 3.79 -9.95 12.88
N GLU A 183 3.75 -11.18 13.42
CA GLU A 183 4.79 -12.18 13.15
C GLU A 183 4.80 -12.59 11.68
N ARG A 184 3.60 -12.78 11.11
CA ARG A 184 3.44 -13.09 9.68
C ARG A 184 3.88 -11.94 8.79
N ILE A 185 3.55 -10.70 9.14
CA ILE A 185 3.97 -9.51 8.39
C ILE A 185 5.50 -9.43 8.34
N VAL A 186 6.18 -9.51 9.49
CA VAL A 186 7.64 -9.43 9.57
C VAL A 186 8.30 -10.59 8.81
N GLN A 187 7.76 -11.80 8.92
CA GLN A 187 8.28 -12.96 8.20
C GLN A 187 8.06 -12.84 6.67
N GLY A 188 6.91 -12.32 6.24
CA GLY A 188 6.59 -12.07 4.85
C GLY A 188 7.59 -11.11 4.21
N VAL A 189 7.82 -9.95 4.83
CA VAL A 189 8.78 -8.95 4.36
C VAL A 189 10.21 -9.51 4.27
N LYS A 190 10.69 -10.20 5.32
CA LYS A 190 12.04 -10.83 5.30
C LYS A 190 12.21 -11.84 4.18
N SER A 191 11.15 -12.61 3.87
CA SER A 191 11.17 -13.58 2.78
C SER A 191 11.22 -12.92 1.39
N GLN A 192 10.56 -11.76 1.24
CA GLN A 192 10.61 -10.97 0.01
C GLN A 192 11.99 -10.34 -0.22
N GLU A 193 12.63 -9.82 0.83
CA GLU A 193 13.94 -9.21 0.76
C GLU A 193 15.02 -10.22 0.33
N GLY A 194 15.01 -11.42 0.94
CA GLY A 194 15.89 -12.52 0.54
C GLY A 194 15.71 -12.96 -0.92
N SER A 195 14.49 -12.87 -1.45
CA SER A 195 14.20 -13.17 -2.86
C SER A 195 14.69 -12.08 -3.81
N LYS A 196 14.61 -10.79 -3.42
CA LYS A 196 15.17 -9.68 -4.21
C LYS A 196 16.70 -9.78 -4.34
N GLY A 197 17.40 -10.16 -3.26
CA GLY A 197 18.84 -10.40 -3.29
C GLY A 197 19.24 -11.52 -4.25
N LYS A 198 18.49 -12.63 -4.25
CA LYS A 198 18.70 -13.77 -5.17
C LYS A 198 18.45 -13.39 -6.64
N ARG A 199 17.41 -12.61 -6.92
CA ARG A 199 17.12 -12.12 -8.28
C ARG A 199 18.19 -11.16 -8.79
N ARG A 200 18.65 -10.21 -7.96
CA ARG A 200 19.75 -9.30 -8.32
C ARG A 200 21.06 -10.06 -8.60
N ALA A 201 21.36 -11.10 -7.83
CA ALA A 201 22.53 -11.95 -8.09
C ALA A 201 22.41 -12.76 -9.41
N VAL A 202 21.22 -13.27 -9.73
CA VAL A 202 20.96 -13.98 -10.99
C VAL A 202 20.99 -13.04 -12.20
N GLU A 203 20.48 -11.81 -12.05
CA GLU A 203 20.48 -10.79 -13.10
C GLU A 203 21.90 -10.26 -13.35
N ALA A 204 22.67 -10.00 -12.30
CA ALA A 204 24.09 -9.65 -12.40
C ALA A 204 24.94 -10.79 -12.98
N GLY A 205 24.62 -12.05 -12.67
CA GLY A 205 25.25 -13.23 -13.27
C GLY A 205 24.89 -13.45 -14.74
N SER A 206 23.67 -13.07 -15.15
CA SER A 206 23.22 -13.20 -16.55
C SER A 206 23.82 -12.14 -17.47
N GLY A 207 24.24 -10.98 -16.95
CA GLY A 207 25.01 -9.97 -17.69
C GLY A 207 26.47 -10.35 -17.99
N ALA A 208 27.00 -11.41 -17.37
CA ALA A 208 28.39 -11.84 -17.53
C ALA A 208 28.60 -12.97 -18.57
N ILE A 209 27.53 -13.62 -19.06
CA ILE A 209 27.60 -14.74 -20.03
C ILE A 209 27.60 -14.24 -21.50
N GLY A 210 27.92 -12.97 -21.74
CA GLY A 210 27.93 -12.38 -23.10
C GLY A 210 29.31 -12.25 -23.76
N ARG A 211 30.42 -12.59 -23.10
CA ARG A 211 31.76 -12.20 -23.59
C ARG A 211 32.87 -13.24 -23.38
N ALA A 212 32.54 -14.53 -23.42
CA ALA A 212 33.54 -15.57 -23.60
C ALA A 212 33.88 -15.67 -25.10
N GLY A 213 34.93 -14.94 -25.50
CA GLY A 213 35.52 -15.06 -26.83
C GLY A 213 35.91 -16.51 -27.11
N ILE A 214 35.49 -17.01 -28.26
CA ILE A 214 35.91 -18.31 -28.79
C ILE A 214 37.43 -18.23 -29.06
N PRO A 215 38.28 -19.00 -28.37
CA PRO A 215 39.70 -19.02 -28.70
C PRO A 215 39.86 -19.86 -29.98
N GLY A 216 40.29 -19.24 -31.08
CA GLY A 216 40.82 -20.01 -32.21
C GLY A 216 40.41 -19.63 -33.64
N LEU A 217 39.82 -18.47 -33.89
CA LEU A 217 39.62 -18.03 -35.28
C LEU A 217 40.58 -16.90 -35.64
N GLY A 218 41.68 -17.33 -36.26
CA GLY A 218 42.70 -16.47 -36.84
C GLY A 218 42.15 -15.53 -37.89
N VAL A 219 42.70 -14.32 -37.86
CA VAL A 219 42.55 -13.24 -38.84
C VAL A 219 42.95 -13.75 -40.24
N PRO A 220 42.35 -13.19 -41.30
CA PRO A 220 43.22 -12.68 -42.34
C PRO A 220 42.86 -11.23 -42.73
N TRP A 221 43.93 -10.46 -42.87
CA TRP A 221 43.96 -9.09 -43.35
C TRP A 221 43.47 -8.97 -44.79
N ARG A 222 42.65 -7.96 -45.08
CA ARG A 222 42.77 -7.15 -46.30
C ARG A 222 42.10 -5.81 -46.14
#